data_AF-A0A377AI52-F1
#
_entry.id   AF-A0A377AI52-F1
#
_cell.length_a   1.000
_cell.length_b   1.000
_cell.length_c   1.000
_cell.angle_alpha   90.00
_cell.angle_beta   90.00
_cell.angle_gamma   90.00
#
_symmetry.space_group_name_H-M   'P 1'
#
loop_
_entity.id
_entity.type
_entity.pdbx_description
1 polymer ?
#
loop_
_entity_poly.entity_id
_entity_poly.type
_entity_poly.pdbx_seq_one_letter_code
_entity_poly.pdbx_strand_id
1 'polypeptide(L)'
;MVAELTALRDQIDEVDKALLNLLAKRLELVAEVGEVKSRFGLPIYVPEREASMLASRRAEAEALGVPPDLIEDVLRRVMRESYSSENDKGFKTLCPSLRPVVIVGGGGQMGRLFEKMLTLSGYQVRILEQHDWDRAADIVADAGMVIVSVPIHVTEQVIGKLPPLPKDCILVDLASVKNGPLQAMLVAHDGPVLGLHPMFGPDSGSLAKQVVVWCDGRKPEAYQWFLEQIQVWGARLHRISAVEHDQNMAFIQALAPLCYFCLRAAPGRRKCSA
;
A
#
# COMPACT_ATOMS: atom_id res chain seq x y z
N MET A 1 -50.30 12.90 -14.35
CA MET A 1 -48.96 13.50 -14.56
C MET A 1 -48.19 13.76 -13.27
N VAL A 2 -48.52 14.73 -12.41
CA VAL A 2 -47.71 15.00 -11.19
C VAL A 2 -47.78 13.83 -10.19
N ALA A 3 -48.97 13.26 -9.95
CA ALA A 3 -49.15 12.14 -9.02
C ALA A 3 -48.48 10.84 -9.49
N GLU A 4 -48.53 10.53 -10.78
CA GLU A 4 -47.86 9.34 -11.37
C GLU A 4 -46.35 9.45 -11.29
N LEU A 5 -45.80 10.66 -11.52
CA LEU A 5 -44.38 10.92 -11.37
C LEU A 5 -43.93 10.77 -9.91
N THR A 6 -44.73 11.25 -8.96
CA THR A 6 -44.44 11.08 -7.53
C THR A 6 -44.44 9.60 -7.15
N ALA A 7 -45.45 8.83 -7.56
CA ALA A 7 -45.52 7.41 -7.26
C ALA A 7 -44.35 6.59 -7.84
N LEU A 8 -43.82 6.98 -9.01
CA LEU A 8 -42.61 6.36 -9.58
C LEU A 8 -41.35 6.76 -8.80
N ARG A 9 -41.25 8.01 -8.33
CA ARG A 9 -40.14 8.45 -7.48
C ARG A 9 -40.12 7.73 -6.14
N ASP A 10 -41.28 7.54 -5.52
CA ASP A 10 -41.40 6.78 -4.27
C ASP A 10 -40.92 5.33 -4.46
N GLN A 11 -41.23 4.70 -5.60
CA GLN A 11 -40.72 3.36 -5.93
C GLN A 11 -39.20 3.34 -6.13
N ILE A 12 -38.62 4.37 -6.77
CA ILE A 12 -37.17 4.50 -6.91
C ILE A 12 -36.51 4.66 -5.54
N ASP A 13 -37.07 5.48 -4.66
CA ASP A 13 -36.55 5.68 -3.31
C ASP A 13 -36.54 4.36 -2.50
N GLU A 14 -37.55 3.50 -2.67
CA GLU A 14 -37.56 2.17 -2.04
C GLU A 14 -36.48 1.24 -2.60
N VAL A 15 -36.23 1.28 -3.92
CA VAL A 15 -35.13 0.53 -4.55
C VAL A 15 -33.77 1.04 -4.03
N ASP A 16 -33.60 2.35 -3.90
CA ASP A 16 -32.36 2.96 -3.41
C ASP A 16 -32.11 2.60 -1.93
N LYS A 17 -33.16 2.56 -1.10
CA LYS A 17 -33.07 2.05 0.29
C LYS A 17 -32.67 0.58 0.33
N ALA A 18 -33.25 -0.25 -0.55
CA ALA A 18 -32.87 -1.66 -0.65
C ALA A 18 -31.39 -1.81 -1.05
N LEU A 19 -30.89 -1.00 -1.98
CA LEU A 19 -29.48 -0.96 -2.36
C LEU A 19 -28.58 -0.60 -1.17
N LEU A 20 -28.95 0.41 -0.38
CA LEU A 20 -28.20 0.78 0.84
C LEU A 20 -28.12 -0.39 1.83
N ASN A 21 -29.22 -1.09 2.07
CA ASN A 21 -29.24 -2.26 2.95
C ASN A 21 -28.35 -3.40 2.43
N LEU A 22 -28.34 -3.64 1.11
CA LEU A 22 -27.47 -4.64 0.49
C LEU A 22 -25.99 -4.25 0.60
N LEU A 23 -25.66 -2.97 0.45
CA LEU A 23 -24.30 -2.46 0.63
C LEU A 23 -23.84 -2.63 2.08
N ALA A 24 -24.69 -2.28 3.06
CA ALA A 24 -24.41 -2.50 4.47
C ALA A 24 -24.14 -3.98 4.76
N LYS A 25 -25.01 -4.88 4.26
CA LYS A 25 -24.82 -6.32 4.45
C LYS A 25 -23.54 -6.83 3.83
N ARG A 26 -23.16 -6.30 2.66
CA ARG A 26 -21.92 -6.66 2.00
C ARG A 26 -20.69 -6.23 2.82
N LEU A 27 -20.72 -5.05 3.45
CA LEU A 27 -19.64 -4.59 4.32
C LEU A 27 -19.48 -5.47 5.56
N GLU A 28 -20.58 -5.95 6.15
CA GLU A 28 -20.53 -6.94 7.24
C GLU A 28 -19.85 -8.24 6.79
N LEU A 29 -20.27 -8.80 5.65
CA LEU A 29 -19.67 -10.04 5.12
C LEU A 29 -18.19 -9.88 4.78
N VAL A 30 -17.80 -8.73 4.25
CA VAL A 30 -16.39 -8.38 4.02
C VAL A 30 -15.63 -8.38 5.36
N ALA A 31 -16.20 -7.78 6.39
CA ALA A 31 -15.57 -7.72 7.71
C ALA A 31 -15.38 -9.12 8.34
N GLU A 32 -16.32 -10.05 8.11
CA GLU A 32 -16.20 -11.47 8.50
C GLU A 32 -15.13 -12.20 7.66
N VAL A 33 -15.09 -11.96 6.34
CA VAL A 33 -14.06 -12.51 5.45
C VAL A 33 -12.67 -12.02 5.86
N GLY A 34 -12.52 -10.75 6.25
CA GLY A 34 -11.30 -10.18 6.78
C GLY A 34 -10.80 -10.91 8.03
N GLU A 35 -11.69 -11.26 8.97
CA GLU A 35 -11.34 -12.04 10.16
C GLU A 35 -10.84 -13.44 9.80
N VAL A 36 -11.51 -14.12 8.88
CA VAL A 36 -11.10 -15.44 8.40
C VAL A 36 -9.73 -15.34 7.72
N LYS A 37 -9.55 -14.41 6.78
CA LYS A 37 -8.28 -14.22 6.07
C LYS A 37 -7.13 -13.88 7.02
N SER A 38 -7.36 -13.02 8.01
CA SER A 38 -6.36 -12.65 9.01
C SER A 38 -5.92 -13.87 9.83
N ARG A 39 -6.87 -14.72 10.26
CA ARG A 39 -6.55 -15.96 10.99
C ARG A 39 -5.69 -16.94 10.19
N PHE A 40 -5.92 -17.06 8.88
CA PHE A 40 -5.17 -17.98 8.03
C PHE A 40 -3.93 -17.36 7.35
N GLY A 41 -3.83 -16.03 7.30
CA GLY A 41 -2.76 -15.31 6.59
C GLY A 41 -2.95 -15.25 5.09
N LEU A 42 -4.19 -15.27 4.63
CA LEU A 42 -4.50 -15.18 3.21
C LEU A 42 -4.42 -13.72 2.76
N PRO A 43 -3.91 -13.44 1.55
CA PRO A 43 -3.79 -12.09 1.05
C PRO A 43 -5.16 -11.42 0.95
N ILE A 44 -5.21 -10.13 1.30
CA ILE A 44 -6.44 -9.32 1.15
C ILE A 44 -6.87 -9.30 -0.31
N TYR A 45 -5.91 -9.10 -1.22
CA TYR A 45 -6.15 -8.93 -2.64
C TYR A 45 -5.81 -10.19 -3.45
N VAL A 46 -6.83 -10.76 -4.10
CA VAL A 46 -6.69 -11.91 -5.01
C VAL A 46 -7.25 -11.52 -6.39
N PRO A 47 -6.39 -11.13 -7.35
CA PRO A 47 -6.81 -10.60 -8.65
C PRO A 47 -7.75 -11.52 -9.42
N GLU A 48 -7.43 -12.81 -9.46
CA GLU A 48 -8.18 -13.83 -10.22
C GLU A 48 -9.61 -13.99 -9.68
N ARG A 49 -9.77 -13.95 -8.36
CA ARG A 49 -11.08 -14.04 -7.71
C ARG A 49 -11.95 -12.82 -8.05
N GLU A 50 -11.36 -11.62 -8.03
CA GLU A 50 -12.06 -10.39 -8.43
C GLU A 50 -12.47 -10.44 -9.91
N ALA A 51 -11.57 -10.87 -10.79
CA ALA A 51 -11.84 -11.00 -12.22
C ALA A 51 -12.97 -12.00 -12.52
N SER A 52 -12.91 -13.19 -11.91
CA SER A 52 -13.93 -14.23 -12.05
C SER A 52 -15.31 -13.76 -11.55
N MET A 53 -15.35 -13.08 -10.39
CA MET A 53 -16.59 -12.55 -9.83
C MET A 53 -17.20 -11.47 -10.74
N LEU A 54 -16.39 -10.53 -11.23
CA LEU A 54 -16.87 -9.49 -12.16
C LEU A 54 -17.39 -10.10 -13.46
N ALA A 55 -16.69 -11.07 -14.03
CA ALA A 55 -17.13 -11.76 -15.24
C ALA A 55 -18.50 -12.44 -15.06
N SER A 56 -18.70 -13.15 -13.93
CA SER A 56 -19.99 -13.76 -13.60
C SER A 56 -21.11 -12.72 -13.49
N ARG A 57 -20.86 -11.61 -12.79
CA ARG A 57 -21.88 -10.57 -12.57
C ARG A 57 -22.22 -9.76 -13.81
N ARG A 58 -21.26 -9.59 -14.72
CA ARG A 58 -21.52 -9.03 -16.05
C ARG A 58 -22.49 -9.90 -16.85
N ALA A 59 -22.28 -11.21 -16.88
CA ALA A 59 -23.16 -12.15 -17.57
C ALA A 59 -24.58 -12.20 -16.96
N GLU A 60 -24.68 -12.17 -15.63
CA GLU A 60 -25.97 -12.07 -14.93
C GLU A 60 -26.71 -10.76 -15.25
N ALA A 61 -25.99 -9.62 -15.30
CA ALA A 61 -26.57 -8.32 -15.67
C ALA A 61 -27.09 -8.30 -17.10
N GLU A 62 -26.31 -8.86 -18.04
CA GLU A 62 -26.72 -9.04 -19.44
C GLU A 62 -28.04 -9.81 -19.56
N ALA A 63 -28.19 -10.91 -18.82
CA ALA A 63 -29.41 -11.72 -18.81
C ALA A 63 -30.64 -10.98 -18.25
N LEU A 64 -30.44 -9.98 -17.39
CA LEU A 64 -31.49 -9.16 -16.78
C LEU A 64 -31.77 -7.85 -17.56
N GLY A 65 -31.06 -7.61 -18.67
CA GLY A 65 -31.17 -6.36 -19.43
C GLY A 65 -30.52 -5.15 -18.75
N VAL A 66 -29.66 -5.39 -17.75
CA VAL A 66 -28.86 -4.35 -17.08
C VAL A 66 -27.53 -4.19 -17.81
N PRO A 67 -27.06 -2.97 -18.11
CA PRO A 67 -25.76 -2.76 -18.73
C PRO A 67 -24.61 -3.40 -17.90
N PRO A 68 -23.79 -4.28 -18.50
CA PRO A 68 -22.67 -4.94 -17.79
C PRO A 68 -21.67 -3.97 -17.17
N ASP A 69 -21.43 -2.85 -17.84
CA ASP A 69 -20.46 -1.85 -17.39
C ASP A 69 -20.95 -1.14 -16.12
N LEU A 70 -22.27 -0.94 -15.99
CA LEU A 70 -22.87 -0.33 -14.80
C LEU A 70 -22.62 -1.20 -13.56
N ILE A 71 -22.90 -2.51 -13.63
CA ILE A 71 -22.71 -3.41 -12.49
C ILE A 71 -21.23 -3.56 -12.15
N GLU A 72 -20.36 -3.58 -13.16
CA GLU A 72 -18.91 -3.64 -12.95
C GLU A 72 -18.42 -2.40 -12.20
N ASP A 73 -18.82 -1.19 -12.61
CA ASP A 73 -18.42 0.06 -11.96
C ASP A 73 -18.89 0.13 -10.50
N VAL A 74 -20.15 -0.24 -10.24
CA VAL A 74 -20.70 -0.31 -8.88
C VAL A 74 -19.90 -1.29 -8.03
N LEU A 75 -19.69 -2.52 -8.51
CA LEU A 75 -18.96 -3.53 -7.75
C LEU A 75 -17.50 -3.13 -7.50
N ARG A 76 -16.83 -2.54 -8.49
CA ARG A 76 -15.46 -2.03 -8.34
C ARG A 76 -15.37 -0.92 -7.29
N ARG A 77 -16.33 0.02 -7.26
CA ARG A 77 -16.35 1.09 -6.24
C ARG A 77 -16.57 0.54 -4.83
N VAL A 78 -17.50 -0.41 -4.69
CA VAL A 78 -17.83 -1.04 -3.40
C VAL A 78 -16.69 -1.92 -2.90
N MET A 79 -16.02 -2.67 -3.78
CA MET A 79 -14.80 -3.42 -3.44
C MET A 79 -13.68 -2.51 -2.96
N ARG A 80 -13.48 -1.35 -3.60
CA ARG A 80 -12.47 -0.39 -3.16
C ARG A 80 -12.72 0.10 -1.73
N GLU A 81 -13.98 0.33 -1.36
CA GLU A 81 -14.37 0.72 0.01
C GLU A 81 -14.10 -0.39 1.04
N SER A 82 -14.29 -1.64 0.64
CA SER A 82 -14.03 -2.83 1.46
C SER A 82 -12.56 -2.93 1.88
N TYR A 83 -11.62 -2.64 0.96
CA TYR A 83 -10.18 -2.72 1.26
C TYR A 83 -9.70 -1.66 2.27
N SER A 84 -10.38 -0.53 2.38
CA SER A 84 -10.03 0.52 3.35
C SER A 84 -10.51 0.16 4.76
N SER A 85 -11.64 -0.51 4.88
CA SER A 85 -12.26 -0.90 6.16
C SER A 85 -11.68 -2.18 6.76
N GLU A 86 -11.10 -3.07 5.94
CA GLU A 86 -10.43 -4.30 6.43
C GLU A 86 -9.11 -4.03 7.17
N ASN A 87 -8.46 -2.88 6.92
CA ASN A 87 -7.12 -2.59 7.47
C ASN A 87 -7.09 -2.39 8.99
N ASP A 88 -8.22 -2.15 9.65
CA ASP A 88 -8.23 -1.84 11.09
C ASP A 88 -8.28 -3.09 11.99
N LYS A 89 -8.45 -4.30 11.42
CA LYS A 89 -8.55 -5.57 12.19
C LYS A 89 -7.24 -6.34 12.38
N GLY A 90 -6.12 -5.80 11.88
CA GLY A 90 -4.79 -6.41 12.01
C GLY A 90 -4.52 -7.54 11.01
N PHE A 91 -3.24 -7.76 10.72
CA PHE A 91 -2.72 -8.73 9.75
C PHE A 91 -1.99 -9.87 10.44
N LYS A 92 -1.90 -11.03 9.78
CA LYS A 92 -1.05 -12.12 10.26
C LYS A 92 0.42 -11.70 10.27
N THR A 93 1.10 -11.97 11.37
CA THR A 93 2.55 -11.90 11.51
C THR A 93 3.20 -13.09 10.80
N LEU A 94 3.88 -12.87 9.68
CA LEU A 94 4.57 -13.95 8.97
C LEU A 94 5.89 -14.38 9.63
N CYS A 95 6.58 -13.47 10.33
CA CYS A 95 7.81 -13.77 11.06
C CYS A 95 7.69 -13.39 12.55
N PRO A 96 7.01 -14.20 13.39
CA PRO A 96 6.79 -13.87 14.80
C PRO A 96 8.06 -13.75 15.65
N SER A 97 9.16 -14.38 15.21
CA SER A 97 10.45 -14.34 15.89
C SER A 97 11.28 -13.10 15.58
N LEU A 98 10.79 -12.20 14.72
CA LEU A 98 11.52 -10.99 14.37
C LEU A 98 11.69 -10.10 15.61
N ARG A 99 12.93 -9.69 15.85
CA ARG A 99 13.25 -8.65 16.84
C ARG A 99 12.68 -7.29 16.40
N PRO A 100 12.67 -6.25 17.26
CA PRO A 100 11.99 -5.00 16.94
C PRO A 100 12.43 -4.38 15.61
N VAL A 101 11.45 -3.79 14.92
CA VAL A 101 11.68 -3.03 13.70
C VAL A 101 11.96 -1.58 14.08
N VAL A 102 13.07 -1.02 13.61
CA VAL A 102 13.38 0.40 13.79
C VAL A 102 13.08 1.14 12.50
N ILE A 103 12.29 2.22 12.57
CA ILE A 103 12.05 3.09 11.42
C ILE A 103 12.77 4.42 11.63
N VAL A 104 13.76 4.69 10.80
CA VAL A 104 14.50 5.95 10.76
C VAL A 104 13.71 6.96 9.94
N GLY A 105 13.34 8.09 10.55
CA GLY A 105 12.39 9.03 9.95
C GLY A 105 10.94 8.54 10.01
N GLY A 106 10.60 7.72 11.01
CA GLY A 106 9.24 7.16 11.18
C GLY A 106 8.14 8.20 11.40
N GLY A 107 8.49 9.38 11.92
CA GLY A 107 7.61 10.56 12.00
C GLY A 107 7.31 11.22 10.66
N GLY A 108 7.91 10.76 9.55
CA GLY A 108 7.49 11.10 8.21
C GLY A 108 6.14 10.47 7.83
N GLN A 109 5.49 10.97 6.78
CA GLN A 109 4.20 10.43 6.35
C GLN A 109 4.29 8.93 5.92
N MET A 110 5.31 8.58 5.13
CA MET A 110 5.54 7.19 4.71
C MET A 110 6.02 6.31 5.88
N GLY A 111 6.85 6.86 6.75
CA GLY A 111 7.30 6.19 7.98
C GLY A 111 6.13 5.77 8.87
N ARG A 112 5.18 6.68 9.12
CA ARG A 112 3.95 6.40 9.88
C ARG A 112 3.07 5.35 9.21
N LEU A 113 3.01 5.33 7.88
CA LEU A 113 2.25 4.31 7.17
C LEU A 113 2.84 2.91 7.43
N PHE A 114 4.16 2.75 7.27
CA PHE A 114 4.82 1.47 7.55
C PHE A 114 4.78 1.10 9.04
N GLU A 115 4.93 2.07 9.94
CA GLU A 115 4.72 1.88 11.38
C GLU A 115 3.33 1.30 11.67
N LYS A 116 2.27 1.91 11.11
CA LYS A 116 0.89 1.43 11.26
C LYS A 116 0.76 0.00 10.74
N MET A 117 1.24 -0.29 9.53
CA MET A 117 1.10 -1.61 8.91
C MET A 117 1.86 -2.71 9.66
N LEU A 118 3.07 -2.41 10.14
CA LEU A 118 3.87 -3.33 10.94
C LEU A 118 3.23 -3.59 12.30
N THR A 119 2.74 -2.54 12.96
CA THR A 119 2.05 -2.65 14.26
C THR A 119 0.76 -3.47 14.14
N LEU A 120 -0.04 -3.20 13.10
CA LEU A 120 -1.23 -4.01 12.78
C LEU A 120 -0.89 -5.46 12.46
N SER A 121 0.33 -5.73 12.01
CA SER A 121 0.83 -7.09 11.77
C SER A 121 1.47 -7.73 13.00
N GLY A 122 1.41 -7.10 14.17
CA GLY A 122 1.92 -7.64 15.44
C GLY A 122 3.42 -7.43 15.68
N TYR A 123 4.12 -6.65 14.87
CA TYR A 123 5.54 -6.35 15.10
C TYR A 123 5.72 -5.21 16.10
N GLN A 124 6.75 -5.31 16.93
CA GLN A 124 7.18 -4.19 17.76
C GLN A 124 7.95 -3.18 16.90
N VAL A 125 7.47 -1.94 16.85
CA VAL A 125 8.10 -0.85 16.09
C VAL A 125 8.73 0.17 17.05
N ARG A 126 9.93 0.61 16.73
CA ARG A 126 10.62 1.74 17.38
C ARG A 126 10.92 2.80 16.33
N ILE A 127 10.86 4.06 16.73
CA ILE A 127 11.09 5.20 15.83
C ILE A 127 12.43 5.84 16.21
N LEU A 128 13.22 6.17 15.21
CA LEU A 128 14.46 6.93 15.34
C LEU A 128 14.33 8.23 14.55
N GLU A 129 14.25 9.36 15.25
CA GLU A 129 14.16 10.70 14.67
C GLU A 129 15.46 11.50 14.77
N GLN A 130 15.46 12.70 14.16
CA GLN A 130 16.62 13.60 14.14
C GLN A 130 17.16 13.97 15.54
N HIS A 131 16.33 13.91 16.58
CA HIS A 131 16.72 14.23 17.95
C HIS A 131 17.16 12.99 18.77
N ASP A 132 17.04 11.79 18.21
CA ASP A 132 17.36 10.53 18.90
C ASP A 132 18.76 10.00 18.58
N TRP A 133 19.54 10.70 17.74
CA TRP A 133 20.82 10.21 17.23
C TRP A 133 21.86 9.93 18.34
N ASP A 134 21.80 10.65 19.46
CA ASP A 134 22.66 10.39 20.62
C ASP A 134 22.42 9.00 21.24
N ARG A 135 21.22 8.44 21.04
CA ARG A 135 20.81 7.10 21.51
C ARG A 135 20.64 6.11 20.37
N ALA A 136 21.06 6.46 19.14
CA ALA A 136 20.84 5.62 17.96
C ALA A 136 21.39 4.21 18.17
N ALA A 137 22.60 4.10 18.74
CA ALA A 137 23.25 2.81 19.00
C ALA A 137 22.40 1.90 19.89
N ASP A 138 21.77 2.46 20.93
CA ASP A 138 20.90 1.70 21.84
C ASP A 138 19.59 1.30 21.17
N ILE A 139 19.00 2.20 20.36
CA ILE A 139 17.72 1.96 19.68
C ILE A 139 17.82 0.80 18.68
N VAL A 140 18.94 0.69 17.97
CA VAL A 140 19.15 -0.35 16.95
C VAL A 140 19.90 -1.59 17.45
N ALA A 141 20.38 -1.60 18.69
CA ALA A 141 21.30 -2.63 19.22
C ALA A 141 20.77 -4.06 19.05
N ASP A 142 19.47 -4.27 19.27
CA ASP A 142 18.78 -5.54 19.14
C ASP A 142 17.81 -5.57 17.94
N ALA A 143 17.86 -4.60 17.03
CA ALA A 143 16.95 -4.53 15.89
C ALA A 143 17.02 -5.79 15.00
N GLY A 144 15.85 -6.29 14.60
CA GLY A 144 15.72 -7.36 13.60
C GLY A 144 15.60 -6.80 12.18
N MET A 145 15.12 -5.57 12.05
CA MET A 145 15.00 -4.86 10.79
C MET A 145 15.11 -3.35 11.03
N VAL A 146 15.80 -2.65 10.14
CA VAL A 146 15.89 -1.18 10.12
C VAL A 146 15.36 -0.69 8.79
N ILE A 147 14.34 0.18 8.82
CA ILE A 147 13.74 0.80 7.63
C ILE A 147 14.10 2.29 7.61
N VAL A 148 14.72 2.73 6.52
CA VAL A 148 15.10 4.13 6.30
C VAL A 148 14.02 4.83 5.47
N SER A 149 13.30 5.75 6.10
CA SER A 149 12.20 6.52 5.53
C SER A 149 12.42 8.04 5.70
N VAL A 150 13.56 8.53 5.22
CA VAL A 150 13.96 9.95 5.26
C VAL A 150 13.92 10.60 3.87
N PRO A 151 13.91 11.94 3.75
CA PRO A 151 13.96 12.61 2.46
C PRO A 151 15.17 12.18 1.60
N ILE A 152 14.96 12.03 0.30
CA ILE A 152 15.93 11.46 -0.66
C ILE A 152 17.32 12.09 -0.56
N HIS A 153 17.38 13.42 -0.43
CA HIS A 153 18.63 14.18 -0.41
C HIS A 153 19.49 13.94 0.85
N VAL A 154 18.94 13.34 1.90
CA VAL A 154 19.68 12.96 3.13
C VAL A 154 19.80 11.45 3.32
N THR A 155 19.16 10.63 2.48
CA THR A 155 19.08 9.17 2.65
C THR A 155 20.45 8.52 2.77
N GLU A 156 21.35 8.76 1.81
CA GLU A 156 22.70 8.17 1.81
C GLU A 156 23.53 8.62 3.02
N GLN A 157 23.42 9.90 3.40
CA GLN A 157 24.09 10.45 4.56
C GLN A 157 23.59 9.79 5.87
N VAL A 158 22.27 9.60 5.98
CA VAL A 158 21.65 8.96 7.15
C VAL A 158 22.08 7.50 7.24
N ILE A 159 22.07 6.76 6.12
CA ILE A 159 22.55 5.37 6.07
C ILE A 159 24.01 5.28 6.53
N GLY A 160 24.88 6.17 6.02
CA GLY A 160 26.30 6.19 6.41
C GLY A 160 26.56 6.58 7.86
N LYS A 161 25.60 7.21 8.54
CA LYS A 161 25.67 7.56 9.98
C LYS A 161 25.12 6.46 10.88
N LEU A 162 24.46 5.43 10.34
CA LEU A 162 23.88 4.38 11.17
C LEU A 162 24.97 3.69 11.99
N PRO A 163 24.75 3.48 13.29
CA PRO A 163 25.65 2.68 14.10
C PRO A 163 25.66 1.21 13.60
N PRO A 164 26.67 0.41 13.99
CA PRO A 164 26.76 -0.99 13.57
C PRO A 164 25.48 -1.78 13.89
N LEU A 165 24.91 -2.41 12.88
CA LEU A 165 23.70 -3.23 13.01
C LEU A 165 24.05 -4.69 13.31
N PRO A 166 23.16 -5.44 13.98
CA PRO A 166 23.30 -6.89 14.10
C PRO A 166 23.46 -7.56 12.73
N LYS A 167 24.35 -8.55 12.60
CA LYS A 167 24.70 -9.16 11.29
C LYS A 167 23.52 -9.79 10.54
N ASP A 168 22.50 -10.19 11.27
CA ASP A 168 21.25 -10.77 10.79
C ASP A 168 20.11 -9.75 10.64
N CYS A 169 20.32 -8.49 11.07
CA CYS A 169 19.36 -7.41 10.89
C CYS A 169 19.16 -7.10 9.40
N ILE A 170 17.91 -6.96 8.98
CA ILE A 170 17.59 -6.58 7.59
C ILE A 170 17.64 -5.05 7.48
N LEU A 171 18.46 -4.51 6.58
CA LEU A 171 18.48 -3.07 6.30
C LEU A 171 17.66 -2.77 5.04
N VAL A 172 16.68 -1.88 5.18
CA VAL A 172 15.70 -1.55 4.15
C VAL A 172 15.64 -0.04 3.92
N ASP A 173 15.50 0.42 2.68
CA ASP A 173 15.16 1.82 2.36
C ASP A 173 13.80 1.94 1.66
N LEU A 174 13.11 3.07 1.85
CA LEU A 174 11.86 3.43 1.16
C LEU A 174 12.02 4.60 0.17
N ALA A 175 13.24 4.94 -0.23
CA ALA A 175 13.50 6.11 -1.06
C ALA A 175 12.86 5.97 -2.46
N SER A 176 12.60 7.10 -3.13
CA SER A 176 12.07 7.07 -4.50
C SER A 176 13.13 6.88 -5.59
N VAL A 177 14.41 6.89 -5.22
CA VAL A 177 15.57 6.50 -6.04
C VAL A 177 16.23 5.29 -5.39
N LYS A 178 16.83 4.40 -6.16
CA LYS A 178 17.28 3.10 -5.66
C LYS A 178 18.79 2.91 -5.77
N ASN A 179 19.43 3.38 -6.82
CA ASN A 179 20.84 3.05 -7.04
C ASN A 179 21.75 3.60 -5.92
N GLY A 180 21.66 4.90 -5.63
CA GLY A 180 22.45 5.53 -4.56
C GLY A 180 22.19 4.94 -3.17
N PRO A 181 20.94 4.95 -2.68
CA PRO A 181 20.58 4.38 -1.37
C PRO A 181 20.96 2.90 -1.21
N LEU A 182 20.73 2.07 -2.23
CA LEU A 182 21.07 0.65 -2.17
C LEU A 182 22.57 0.42 -2.02
N GLN A 183 23.41 1.18 -2.76
CA GLN A 183 24.86 1.10 -2.61
C GLN A 183 25.32 1.58 -1.22
N ALA A 184 24.75 2.67 -0.72
CA ALA A 184 25.03 3.16 0.63
C ALA A 184 24.72 2.09 1.70
N MET A 185 23.59 1.39 1.57
CA MET A 185 23.23 0.30 2.51
C MET A 185 24.19 -0.89 2.41
N LEU A 186 24.59 -1.29 1.19
CA LEU A 186 25.53 -2.39 0.98
C LEU A 186 26.91 -2.11 1.58
N VAL A 187 27.33 -0.84 1.63
CA VAL A 187 28.59 -0.40 2.26
C VAL A 187 28.44 -0.30 3.78
N ALA A 188 27.32 0.22 4.27
CA ALA A 188 27.10 0.46 5.71
C ALA A 188 26.81 -0.82 6.51
N HIS A 189 26.36 -1.89 5.85
CA HIS A 189 25.92 -3.11 6.52
C HIS A 189 26.37 -4.38 5.79
N ASP A 190 26.86 -5.38 6.53
CA ASP A 190 27.29 -6.69 6.00
C ASP A 190 26.15 -7.74 5.92
N GLY A 191 25.02 -7.45 6.56
CA GLY A 191 23.87 -8.34 6.60
C GLY A 191 22.95 -8.27 5.37
N PRO A 192 21.70 -8.73 5.50
CA PRO A 192 20.68 -8.61 4.46
C PRO A 192 20.32 -7.16 4.14
N VAL A 193 20.16 -6.86 2.84
CA VAL A 193 19.87 -5.51 2.32
C VAL A 193 18.78 -5.59 1.25
N LEU A 194 17.74 -4.77 1.39
CA LEU A 194 16.58 -4.69 0.50
C LEU A 194 16.23 -3.23 0.16
N GLY A 195 16.20 -2.87 -1.11
CA GLY A 195 15.66 -1.57 -1.54
C GLY A 195 14.18 -1.69 -1.84
N LEU A 196 13.33 -0.81 -1.27
CA LEU A 196 11.92 -0.69 -1.61
C LEU A 196 11.59 0.71 -2.13
N HIS A 197 10.58 0.77 -3.00
CA HIS A 197 9.96 2.01 -3.41
C HIS A 197 8.44 1.83 -3.49
N PRO A 198 7.69 2.32 -2.49
CA PRO A 198 6.24 2.43 -2.56
C PRO A 198 5.87 3.44 -3.66
N MET A 199 5.26 2.98 -4.76
CA MET A 199 4.90 3.81 -5.93
C MET A 199 3.61 4.61 -5.71
N PHE A 200 3.33 5.00 -4.47
CA PHE A 200 2.10 5.63 -4.03
C PHE A 200 2.35 6.58 -2.86
N GLY A 201 1.44 7.53 -2.69
CA GLY A 201 1.49 8.48 -1.59
C GLY A 201 1.01 7.88 -0.26
N PRO A 202 1.42 8.48 0.87
CA PRO A 202 1.05 8.03 2.21
C PRO A 202 -0.44 8.21 2.54
N ASP A 203 -1.18 8.98 1.74
CA ASP A 203 -2.63 9.17 1.89
C ASP A 203 -3.46 7.96 1.40
N SER A 204 -2.80 6.89 0.97
CA SER A 204 -3.47 5.64 0.60
C SER A 204 -4.03 4.98 1.87
N GLY A 205 -5.35 5.06 2.05
CA GLY A 205 -6.05 4.38 3.15
C GLY A 205 -5.91 2.85 3.13
N SER A 206 -5.39 2.27 2.03
CA SER A 206 -5.07 0.85 1.90
C SER A 206 -3.95 0.58 0.90
N LEU A 207 -3.14 -0.44 1.20
CA LEU A 207 -2.10 -0.97 0.30
C LEU A 207 -2.69 -1.90 -0.78
N ALA A 208 -3.99 -2.21 -0.73
CA ALA A 208 -4.65 -3.03 -1.74
C ALA A 208 -4.45 -2.45 -3.15
N LYS A 209 -3.92 -3.27 -4.05
CA LYS A 209 -3.60 -2.93 -5.46
C LYS A 209 -2.50 -1.90 -5.65
N GLN A 210 -1.94 -1.35 -4.58
CA GLN A 210 -0.82 -0.44 -4.66
C GLN A 210 0.44 -1.18 -5.11
N VAL A 211 1.30 -0.52 -5.87
CA VAL A 211 2.54 -1.13 -6.37
C VAL A 211 3.69 -0.77 -5.44
N VAL A 212 4.42 -1.77 -4.97
CA VAL A 212 5.71 -1.59 -4.32
C VAL A 212 6.76 -2.24 -5.20
N VAL A 213 7.72 -1.42 -5.63
CA VAL A 213 8.87 -1.92 -6.38
C VAL A 213 9.94 -2.35 -5.38
N TRP A 214 10.64 -3.44 -5.67
CA TRP A 214 11.78 -3.87 -4.87
C TRP A 214 13.02 -4.16 -5.72
N CYS A 215 14.17 -3.88 -5.12
CA CYS A 215 15.50 -4.12 -5.66
C CYS A 215 16.28 -4.97 -4.67
N ASP A 216 16.79 -6.12 -5.13
CA ASP A 216 17.63 -6.98 -4.30
C ASP A 216 18.98 -6.32 -4.03
N GLY A 217 19.39 -6.29 -2.75
CA GLY A 217 20.74 -5.90 -2.34
C GLY A 217 21.60 -7.11 -2.03
N ARG A 218 21.39 -7.70 -0.85
CA ARG A 218 22.18 -8.84 -0.35
C ARG A 218 21.31 -9.80 0.46
N LYS A 219 21.58 -11.11 0.36
CA LYS A 219 20.90 -12.20 1.09
C LYS A 219 19.36 -12.18 0.94
N PRO A 220 18.84 -12.28 -0.30
CA PRO A 220 17.40 -12.22 -0.56
C PRO A 220 16.55 -13.23 0.19
N GLU A 221 17.13 -14.38 0.53
CA GLU A 221 16.50 -15.42 1.34
C GLU A 221 16.08 -14.94 2.73
N ALA A 222 16.78 -13.96 3.32
CA ALA A 222 16.53 -13.50 4.68
C ALA A 222 15.30 -12.58 4.81
N TYR A 223 14.85 -11.98 3.70
CA TYR A 223 13.74 -11.01 3.69
C TYR A 223 12.56 -11.41 2.81
N GLN A 224 12.52 -12.64 2.27
CA GLN A 224 11.37 -13.12 1.48
C GLN A 224 10.06 -13.03 2.24
N TRP A 225 10.06 -13.41 3.53
CA TRP A 225 8.89 -13.31 4.40
C TRP A 225 8.36 -11.86 4.49
N PHE A 226 9.22 -10.85 4.37
CA PHE A 226 8.81 -9.44 4.43
C PHE A 226 8.17 -8.97 3.13
N LEU A 227 8.67 -9.47 1.99
CA LEU A 227 7.99 -9.29 0.70
C LEU A 227 6.61 -9.95 0.73
N GLU A 228 6.51 -11.18 1.22
CA GLU A 228 5.22 -11.86 1.41
C GLU A 228 4.31 -11.08 2.38
N GLN A 229 4.86 -10.48 3.43
CA GLN A 229 4.10 -9.65 4.38
C GLN A 229 3.50 -8.43 3.67
N ILE A 230 4.26 -7.77 2.79
CA ILE A 230 3.77 -6.65 1.97
C ILE A 230 2.65 -7.11 1.01
N GLN A 231 2.73 -8.34 0.48
CA GLN A 231 1.65 -8.92 -0.32
C GLN A 231 0.40 -9.24 0.51
N VAL A 232 0.57 -9.70 1.75
CA VAL A 232 -0.54 -9.91 2.70
C VAL A 232 -1.29 -8.61 2.96
N TRP A 233 -0.56 -7.48 3.03
CA TRP A 233 -1.14 -6.13 3.08
C TRP A 233 -1.91 -5.73 1.82
N GLY A 234 -1.85 -6.53 0.75
CA GLY A 234 -2.60 -6.35 -0.49
C GLY A 234 -1.82 -5.63 -1.60
N ALA A 235 -0.54 -5.31 -1.37
CA ALA A 235 0.29 -4.66 -2.36
C ALA A 235 0.73 -5.64 -3.46
N ARG A 236 0.89 -5.10 -4.67
CA ARG A 236 1.51 -5.78 -5.81
C ARG A 236 3.00 -5.48 -5.78
N LEU A 237 3.79 -6.54 -5.68
CA LEU A 237 5.24 -6.42 -5.75
C LEU A 237 5.71 -6.46 -7.21
N HIS A 238 6.66 -5.61 -7.57
CA HIS A 238 7.37 -5.68 -8.85
C HIS A 238 8.90 -5.65 -8.68
N ARG A 239 9.60 -6.66 -9.19
CA ARG A 239 11.06 -6.79 -9.08
C ARG A 239 11.72 -6.03 -10.21
N ILE A 240 12.75 -5.26 -9.88
CA ILE A 240 13.57 -4.56 -10.88
C ILE A 240 14.98 -4.33 -10.35
N SER A 241 15.97 -4.14 -11.24
CA SER A 241 17.30 -3.71 -10.82
C SER A 241 17.29 -2.22 -10.39
N ALA A 242 18.17 -1.82 -9.47
CA ALA A 242 18.22 -0.44 -9.00
C ALA A 242 18.59 0.56 -10.11
N VAL A 243 19.43 0.15 -11.07
CA VAL A 243 19.82 0.97 -12.22
C VAL A 243 18.65 1.17 -13.17
N GLU A 244 17.96 0.09 -13.53
CA GLU A 244 16.80 0.13 -14.43
C GLU A 244 15.63 0.86 -13.79
N HIS A 245 15.44 0.70 -12.48
CA HIS A 245 14.47 1.48 -11.71
C HIS A 245 14.69 2.97 -11.89
N ASP A 246 15.89 3.47 -11.63
CA ASP A 246 16.17 4.91 -11.67
C ASP A 246 16.05 5.46 -13.10
N GLN A 247 16.43 4.67 -14.11
CA GLN A 247 16.20 5.00 -15.52
C GLN A 247 14.70 5.12 -15.85
N ASN A 248 13.89 4.15 -15.39
CA ASN A 248 12.44 4.18 -15.60
C ASN A 248 11.77 5.31 -14.83
N MET A 249 12.23 5.61 -13.60
CA MET A 249 11.68 6.69 -12.79
C MET A 249 12.00 8.06 -13.37
N ALA A 250 13.18 8.25 -13.97
CA ALA A 250 13.51 9.48 -14.69
C ALA A 250 12.48 9.81 -15.77
N PHE A 251 11.88 8.78 -16.40
CA PHE A 251 10.79 8.95 -17.36
C PHE A 251 9.43 9.12 -16.68
N ILE A 252 9.04 8.18 -15.80
CA ILE A 252 7.69 8.10 -15.21
C ILE A 252 7.40 9.28 -14.27
N GLN A 253 8.34 9.62 -13.39
CA GLN A 253 8.18 10.72 -12.42
C GLN A 253 8.32 12.10 -13.08
N ALA A 254 8.95 12.20 -14.25
CA ALA A 254 8.92 13.42 -15.06
C ALA A 254 7.58 13.56 -15.81
N LEU A 255 7.04 12.45 -16.34
CA LEU A 255 5.82 12.45 -17.15
C LEU A 255 4.54 12.71 -16.35
N ALA A 256 4.36 12.12 -15.17
CA ALA A 256 3.10 12.25 -14.44
C ALA A 256 2.81 13.70 -13.98
N PRO A 257 3.76 14.43 -13.35
CA PRO A 257 3.58 15.85 -13.06
C PRO A 257 3.49 16.70 -14.32
N LEU A 258 4.23 16.36 -15.39
CA LEU A 258 4.15 17.07 -16.68
C LEU A 258 2.77 16.92 -17.33
N CYS A 259 2.19 15.72 -17.37
CA CYS A 259 0.84 15.47 -17.86
C CYS A 259 -0.19 16.22 -17.01
N TYR A 260 -0.06 16.19 -15.69
CA TYR A 260 -0.95 16.94 -14.79
C TYR A 260 -0.82 18.46 -14.99
N PHE A 261 0.40 18.96 -15.16
CA PHE A 261 0.69 20.36 -15.46
C PHE A 261 0.09 20.75 -16.82
N CYS A 262 0.29 19.96 -17.88
CA CYS A 262 -0.29 20.21 -19.20
C CYS A 262 -1.82 20.20 -19.17
N LEU A 263 -2.45 19.26 -18.44
CA LEU A 263 -3.90 19.20 -18.28
C LEU A 263 -4.46 20.40 -17.49
N ARG A 264 -3.71 20.92 -16.51
CA ARG A 264 -4.09 22.13 -15.76
C ARG A 264 -3.78 23.44 -16.48
N ALA A 265 -2.72 23.47 -17.27
CA ALA A 265 -2.28 24.63 -18.04
C ALA A 265 -3.08 24.80 -19.34
N ALA A 266 -3.86 23.79 -19.76
CA ALA A 266 -4.80 23.90 -20.85
C ALA A 266 -5.88 24.97 -20.53
N PRO A 267 -5.94 26.09 -21.25
CA PRO A 267 -6.95 27.11 -21.01
C PRO A 267 -8.31 26.62 -21.53
N GLY A 268 -9.21 26.26 -20.61
CA GLY A 268 -10.66 26.32 -20.80
C GLY A 268 -11.35 25.07 -21.37
N ARG A 269 -12.27 24.50 -20.56
CA ARG A 269 -13.67 24.33 -20.94
C ARG A 269 -14.58 24.34 -19.70
N ARG A 270 -15.21 25.51 -19.53
CA ARG A 270 -16.52 25.84 -18.96
C ARG A 270 -16.86 25.40 -17.52
N LYS A 271 -17.05 26.43 -16.68
CA LYS A 271 -18.13 26.50 -15.69
C LYS A 271 -19.44 26.04 -16.36
N CYS A 272 -20.06 24.99 -15.85
CA CYS A 272 -21.51 24.85 -15.91
C CYS A 272 -22.06 25.42 -14.60
N SER A 273 -22.63 26.61 -14.72
CA SER A 273 -23.46 27.27 -13.72
C SER A 273 -24.93 26.88 -13.95
N ALA A 274 -25.64 26.71 -12.84
CA ALA A 274 -27.07 26.40 -12.66
C ALA A 274 -27.46 24.93 -12.88
#